data_AF-A0A383U3B8-F1
#
_entry.id   AF-A0A383U3B8-F1
#
_cell.length_a   1.000
_cell.length_b   1.000
_cell.length_c   1.000
_cell.angle_alpha   90.00
_cell.angle_beta   90.00
_cell.angle_gamma   90.00
#
_symmetry.space_group_name_H-M   'P 1'
#
loop_
_entity.id
_entity.type
_entity.pdbx_description
1 polymer ?
#
loop_
_entity_poly.entity_id
_entity_poly.type
_entity_poly.pdbx_seq_one_letter_code
_entity_poly.pdbx_strand_id
1 'polypeptide(L)'
;MRKIKLLTLLLLQNCFPSFEPKKETLKEVTQNETKIEWIDLIGTLDQDFPDYIIIKKNNRIDTICEAHNIKDFTLKNNTITIKFLGTPKKYNYPIEIPEHIYEYNIKVDTIN
;
A
#
# COMPACT_ATOMS: atom_id res chain seq x y z
N MET A 1 10.43 2.20 57.16
CA MET A 1 10.30 2.85 55.82
C MET A 1 10.62 1.82 54.74
N ARG A 2 9.63 1.12 54.18
CA ARG A 2 9.89 0.10 53.13
C ARG A 2 8.63 -0.24 52.32
N LYS A 3 8.03 0.75 51.63
CA LYS A 3 6.86 0.54 50.73
C LYS A 3 6.87 1.44 49.48
N ILE A 4 8.05 1.76 48.93
CA ILE A 4 8.16 2.61 47.72
C ILE A 4 9.21 2.02 46.77
N LYS A 5 9.02 0.77 46.31
CA LYS A 5 9.84 0.20 45.22
C LYS A 5 9.04 -0.54 44.14
N LEU A 6 7.72 -0.72 44.31
CA LEU A 6 6.90 -1.45 43.33
C LEU A 6 6.20 -0.54 42.31
N LEU A 7 6.01 0.74 42.62
CA LEU A 7 5.21 1.66 41.78
C LEU A 7 5.95 2.12 40.51
N THR A 8 7.29 2.14 40.53
CA THR A 8 8.12 2.58 39.40
C THR A 8 8.23 1.52 38.29
N LEU A 9 7.94 0.25 38.57
CA LEU A 9 8.03 -0.83 37.56
C LEU A 9 6.80 -0.89 36.63
N LEU A 10 5.66 -0.34 37.07
CA LEU A 10 4.40 -0.29 36.31
C LEU A 10 4.37 0.85 35.27
N LEU A 11 5.15 1.90 35.46
CA LEU A 11 5.19 3.06 34.55
C LEU A 11 6.03 2.83 33.29
N LEU A 12 6.88 1.79 33.27
CA LEU A 12 7.73 1.46 32.12
C LEU A 12 7.03 0.57 31.08
N GLN A 13 5.79 0.13 31.32
CA GLN A 13 5.11 -0.84 30.44
C GLN A 13 4.26 -0.18 29.34
N ASN A 14 4.15 1.16 29.32
CA ASN A 14 3.19 1.86 28.46
C ASN A 14 3.80 2.81 27.41
N CYS A 15 5.12 2.74 27.17
CA CYS A 15 5.75 3.42 26.04
C CYS A 15 6.35 2.38 25.09
N PHE A 16 5.50 1.50 24.53
CA PHE A 16 5.88 0.81 23.30
C PHE A 16 5.67 1.80 22.16
N PRO A 17 6.73 2.23 21.46
CA PRO A 17 6.55 3.03 20.25
C PRO A 17 5.70 2.24 19.25
N SER A 18 4.72 2.91 18.64
CA SER A 18 4.01 2.34 17.50
C SER A 18 4.99 2.27 16.33
N PHE A 19 5.28 1.06 15.87
CA PHE A 19 6.08 0.81 14.67
C PHE A 19 5.18 0.60 13.43
N GLU A 20 3.95 1.11 13.47
CA GLU A 20 3.05 1.02 12.32
C GLU A 20 3.60 1.87 11.16
N PRO A 21 3.65 1.33 9.93
CA PRO A 21 4.12 2.08 8.78
C PRO A 21 3.16 3.24 8.48
N LYS A 22 3.75 4.39 8.15
CA LYS A 22 3.00 5.57 7.73
C LYS A 22 2.51 5.37 6.29
N LYS A 23 1.24 5.64 6.04
CA LYS A 23 0.66 5.62 4.69
C LYS A 23 0.86 6.96 4.00
N GLU A 24 1.39 6.95 2.79
CA GLU A 24 1.49 8.12 1.92
C GLU A 24 0.81 7.83 0.58
N THR A 25 0.01 8.76 0.06
CA THR A 25 -0.62 8.59 -1.27
C THR A 25 0.28 9.25 -2.32
N LEU A 26 0.92 8.42 -3.14
CA LEU A 26 1.84 8.89 -4.19
C LEU A 26 1.09 9.45 -5.41
N LYS A 27 -0.06 8.84 -5.74
CA LYS A 27 -0.87 9.26 -6.88
C LYS A 27 -2.33 8.87 -6.67
N GLU A 28 -3.24 9.72 -7.11
CA GLU A 28 -4.67 9.45 -7.11
C GLU A 28 -5.32 9.87 -8.42
N VAL A 29 -6.34 9.12 -8.84
CA VAL A 29 -7.21 9.49 -9.96
C VAL A 29 -8.65 9.17 -9.59
N THR A 30 -9.55 10.12 -9.80
CA THR A 30 -10.99 9.95 -9.57
C THR A 30 -11.73 9.99 -10.90
N GLN A 31 -12.61 9.01 -11.15
CA GLN A 31 -13.51 8.97 -12.29
C GLN A 31 -14.89 8.52 -11.80
N ASN A 32 -15.91 9.37 -11.98
CA ASN A 32 -17.24 9.16 -11.42
C ASN A 32 -17.20 8.96 -9.89
N GLU A 33 -17.82 7.92 -9.37
CA GLU A 33 -17.85 7.53 -7.95
C GLU A 33 -16.70 6.57 -7.56
N THR A 34 -15.72 6.41 -8.46
CA THR A 34 -14.57 5.53 -8.26
C THR A 34 -13.29 6.35 -8.09
N LYS A 35 -12.50 6.02 -7.07
CA LYS A 35 -11.18 6.58 -6.82
C LYS A 35 -10.12 5.48 -6.86
N ILE A 36 -9.03 5.68 -7.59
CA ILE A 36 -7.89 4.77 -7.62
C ILE A 36 -6.70 5.49 -6.98
N GLU A 37 -6.04 4.85 -6.04
CA GLU A 37 -4.92 5.42 -5.28
C GLU A 37 -3.72 4.48 -5.33
N TRP A 38 -2.54 5.06 -5.51
CA TRP A 38 -1.26 4.42 -5.25
C TRP A 38 -0.75 4.89 -3.89
N ILE A 39 -0.55 3.94 -2.98
CA ILE A 39 -0.18 4.16 -1.59
C ILE A 39 1.20 3.53 -1.34
N ASP A 40 2.10 4.33 -0.79
CA ASP A 40 3.39 3.93 -0.23
C ASP A 40 3.24 3.69 1.28
N LEU A 41 3.93 2.67 1.78
CA LEU A 41 4.03 2.34 3.20
C LEU A 41 5.45 2.64 3.70
N ILE A 42 5.58 3.80 4.34
CA ILE A 42 6.85 4.26 4.88
C ILE A 42 7.01 3.67 6.29
N GLY A 43 7.84 2.63 6.39
CA GLY A 43 8.21 2.01 7.65
C GLY A 43 9.06 2.91 8.56
N THR A 44 9.16 2.51 9.82
CA THR A 44 10.23 2.98 10.72
C THR A 44 11.43 2.04 10.58
N LEU A 45 12.65 2.58 10.37
CA LEU A 45 13.90 1.83 10.07
C LEU A 45 13.98 1.28 8.62
N ASP A 46 14.88 0.33 8.37
CA ASP A 46 15.14 -0.33 7.07
C ASP A 46 14.07 -1.37 6.68
N GLN A 47 12.82 -1.17 7.10
CA GLN A 47 11.72 -2.07 6.74
C GLN A 47 11.25 -1.77 5.31
N ASP A 48 11.42 -2.76 4.43
CA ASP A 48 10.97 -2.71 3.04
C ASP A 48 9.53 -3.21 2.93
N PHE A 49 8.61 -2.29 2.66
CA PHE A 49 7.19 -2.58 2.44
C PHE A 49 6.83 -2.40 0.97
N PRO A 50 5.97 -3.26 0.42
CA PRO A 50 5.42 -3.04 -0.91
C PRO A 50 4.45 -1.86 -0.92
N ASP A 51 4.37 -1.22 -2.07
CA ASP A 51 3.32 -0.27 -2.39
C ASP A 51 2.01 -0.99 -2.72
N TYR A 52 0.91 -0.26 -2.61
CA TYR A 52 -0.43 -0.72 -2.94
C TYR A 52 -1.02 0.14 -4.03
N ILE A 53 -1.70 -0.49 -4.99
CA ILE A 53 -2.72 0.20 -5.79
C ILE A 53 -4.07 -0.30 -5.33
N ILE A 54 -4.91 0.62 -4.86
CA ILE A 54 -6.26 0.32 -4.38
C ILE A 54 -7.30 1.03 -5.23
N ILE A 55 -8.50 0.45 -5.28
CA ILE A 55 -9.68 1.05 -5.88
C ILE A 55 -10.76 1.18 -4.81
N LYS A 56 -11.30 2.39 -4.70
CA LYS A 56 -12.41 2.74 -3.82
C LYS A 56 -13.62 3.04 -4.68
N LYS A 57 -14.72 2.34 -4.44
CA LYS A 57 -15.99 2.58 -5.13
C LYS A 57 -17.13 2.49 -4.12
N ASN A 58 -17.91 3.54 -3.99
CA ASN A 58 -18.92 3.66 -2.93
C ASN A 58 -18.28 3.43 -1.55
N ASN A 59 -18.81 2.49 -0.76
CA ASN A 59 -18.30 2.14 0.57
C ASN A 59 -17.34 0.93 0.55
N ARG A 60 -16.80 0.57 -0.62
CA ARG A 60 -15.88 -0.58 -0.77
C ARG A 60 -14.48 -0.13 -1.14
N ILE A 61 -13.50 -0.85 -0.64
CA ILE A 61 -12.08 -0.67 -0.93
C ILE A 61 -11.52 -2.04 -1.26
N ASP A 62 -10.92 -2.18 -2.45
CA ASP A 62 -10.26 -3.40 -2.89
C ASP A 62 -8.82 -3.08 -3.32
N THR A 63 -7.93 -4.04 -3.12
CA THR A 63 -6.54 -3.94 -3.56
C THR A 63 -6.42 -4.53 -4.97
N ILE A 64 -5.93 -3.73 -5.92
CA ILE A 64 -5.60 -4.20 -7.28
C ILE A 64 -4.28 -4.98 -7.24
N CYS A 65 -3.26 -4.43 -6.57
CA CYS A 65 -2.00 -5.12 -6.38
C CYS A 65 -1.21 -4.59 -5.18
N GLU A 66 -0.29 -5.41 -4.70
CA GLU A 66 0.72 -5.10 -3.69
C GLU A 66 2.10 -5.49 -4.25
N ALA A 67 2.99 -4.52 -4.51
CA ALA A 67 4.25 -4.75 -5.22
C ALA A 67 5.36 -3.76 -4.87
N HIS A 68 6.63 -4.17 -4.99
CA HIS A 68 7.80 -3.32 -4.68
C HIS A 68 8.32 -2.53 -5.89
N ASN A 69 7.85 -2.87 -7.10
CA ASN A 69 8.40 -2.32 -8.33
C ASN A 69 7.37 -1.56 -9.16
N ILE A 70 6.33 -1.01 -8.51
CA ILE A 70 5.39 -0.09 -9.14
C ILE A 70 6.16 1.18 -9.52
N LYS A 71 5.95 1.65 -10.74
CA LYS A 71 6.58 2.87 -11.26
C LYS A 71 5.59 4.00 -11.49
N ASP A 72 4.40 3.65 -11.97
CA ASP A 72 3.30 4.59 -12.19
C ASP A 72 1.99 3.81 -12.40
N PHE A 73 0.86 4.50 -12.39
CA PHE A 73 -0.37 4.00 -13.02
C PHE A 73 -1.08 5.11 -13.78
N THR A 74 -1.85 4.74 -14.80
CA THR A 74 -2.69 5.70 -15.56
C THR A 74 -4.09 5.15 -15.72
N LEU A 75 -5.05 6.05 -15.87
CA LEU A 75 -6.45 5.71 -16.17
C LEU A 75 -6.86 6.37 -17.49
N LYS A 76 -7.26 5.57 -18.47
CA LYS A 76 -7.80 6.04 -19.75
C LYS A 76 -8.89 5.11 -20.25
N ASN A 77 -10.07 5.64 -20.60
CA ASN A 77 -11.19 4.88 -21.15
C ASN A 77 -11.48 3.58 -20.36
N ASN A 78 -11.62 3.69 -19.04
CA ASN A 78 -11.83 2.58 -18.10
C ASN A 78 -10.73 1.50 -18.11
N THR A 79 -9.54 1.83 -18.62
CA THR A 79 -8.37 0.96 -18.54
C THR A 79 -7.38 1.57 -17.56
N ILE A 80 -7.08 0.81 -16.51
CA ILE A 80 -6.02 1.10 -15.54
C ILE A 80 -4.75 0.43 -16.06
N THR A 81 -3.80 1.22 -16.53
CA THR A 81 -2.48 0.68 -16.91
C THR A 81 -1.53 0.90 -15.75
N ILE A 82 -1.05 -0.19 -15.15
CA ILE A 82 -0.06 -0.18 -14.07
C ILE A 82 1.31 -0.47 -14.67
N LYS A 83 2.25 0.44 -14.42
CA LYS A 83 3.60 0.37 -14.92
C LYS A 83 4.53 -0.18 -13.85
N PHE A 84 5.33 -1.17 -14.22
CA PHE A 84 6.30 -1.82 -13.34
C PHE A 84 7.72 -1.71 -13.89
N LEU A 85 8.70 -1.70 -12.98
CA LEU A 85 10.12 -1.91 -13.32
C LEU A 85 10.39 -3.42 -13.41
N GLY A 86 10.40 -3.97 -14.62
CA GLY A 86 10.42 -5.41 -14.88
C GLY A 86 9.11 -6.11 -14.51
N THR A 87 9.17 -7.43 -14.33
CA THR A 87 8.01 -8.27 -13.97
C THR A 87 7.41 -7.85 -12.62
N PRO A 88 6.08 -7.67 -12.50
CA PRO A 88 5.44 -7.34 -11.22
C PRO A 88 5.86 -8.31 -10.12
N LYS A 89 6.31 -7.78 -8.98
CA LYS A 89 6.80 -8.62 -7.88
C LYS A 89 6.55 -8.03 -6.50
N LYS A 90 6.37 -8.92 -5.53
CA LYS A 90 6.41 -8.64 -4.10
C LYS A 90 7.66 -9.31 -3.53
N TYR A 91 8.58 -8.51 -3.02
CA TYR A 91 9.95 -8.93 -2.71
C TYR A 91 10.61 -9.53 -3.96
N ASN A 92 10.99 -10.81 -3.89
CA ASN A 92 11.61 -11.55 -4.99
C ASN A 92 10.64 -12.50 -5.70
N TYR A 93 9.36 -12.46 -5.37
CA TYR A 93 8.35 -13.36 -5.95
C TYR A 93 7.50 -12.62 -6.97
N PRO A 94 7.35 -13.16 -8.20
CA PRO A 94 6.43 -12.59 -9.17
C PRO A 94 5.01 -12.66 -8.62
N ILE A 95 4.20 -11.68 -8.99
CA ILE A 95 2.78 -11.64 -8.64
C ILE A 95 1.93 -11.59 -9.90
N GLU A 96 0.74 -12.17 -9.81
CA GLU A 96 -0.29 -12.01 -10.82
C GLU A 96 -1.07 -10.73 -10.54
N ILE A 97 -1.39 -10.00 -11.61
CA ILE A 97 -2.23 -8.80 -11.57
C ILE A 97 -3.58 -9.19 -12.17
N PRO A 98 -4.71 -8.89 -11.50
CA PRO A 98 -6.02 -9.19 -12.05
C PRO A 98 -6.21 -8.45 -13.38
N GLU A 99 -6.86 -9.09 -14.36
CA GLU A 99 -7.14 -8.46 -15.67
C GLU A 99 -8.31 -7.47 -15.60
N HIS A 100 -9.19 -7.62 -14.60
CA HIS A 100 -10.40 -6.83 -14.45
C HIS A 100 -10.73 -6.57 -12.98
N ILE A 101 -11.27 -5.38 -12.70
CA ILE A 101 -11.89 -5.07 -11.41
C ILE A 101 -13.04 -4.09 -11.62
N TYR A 102 -14.23 -4.44 -11.13
CA TYR A 102 -15.46 -3.72 -11.43
C TYR A 102 -15.67 -3.51 -12.95
N GLU A 103 -15.88 -2.27 -13.41
CA GLU A 103 -15.99 -1.88 -14.82
C GLU A 103 -14.64 -1.59 -15.51
N TYR A 104 -13.52 -1.77 -14.79
CA TYR A 104 -12.20 -1.41 -15.28
C TYR A 104 -11.44 -2.63 -15.80
N ASN A 105 -10.79 -2.45 -16.95
CA ASN A 105 -9.76 -3.36 -17.43
C ASN A 105 -8.42 -2.96 -16.82
N ILE A 106 -7.57 -3.92 -16.51
CA ILE A 106 -6.23 -3.68 -15.99
C ILE A 106 -5.21 -4.18 -17.01
N LYS A 107 -4.21 -3.35 -17.27
CA LYS A 107 -3.08 -3.69 -18.14
C LYS A 107 -1.78 -3.51 -17.38
N VAL A 108 -0.86 -4.45 -17.60
CA VAL A 108 0.50 -4.38 -17.09
C VAL A 108 1.42 -3.83 -18.18
N ASP A 109 2.19 -2.80 -17.86
CA ASP A 109 3.23 -2.22 -18.72
C ASP A 109 4.59 -2.38 -18.01
N THR A 110 5.49 -3.19 -18.54
CA THR A 110 6.80 -3.45 -17.93
C THR A 110 7.90 -2.69 -18.67
N ILE A 111 8.68 -1.89 -17.94
CA ILE A 111 9.88 -1.24 -18.46
C ILE A 111 11.08 -2.10 -18.04
N ASN A 112 11.90 -2.50 -19.03
CA ASN A 112 13.18 -3.18 -18.82
C ASN A 112 14.32 -2.18 -18.66
#